data_AF-A0A367FCV5-F1
#
_entry.id   AF-A0A367FCV5-F1
#
_cell.length_a   1.000
_cell.length_b   1.000
_cell.length_c   1.000
_cell.angle_alpha   90.00
_cell.angle_beta   90.00
_cell.angle_gamma   90.00
#
_symmetry.space_group_name_H-M   'P 1'
#
loop_
_entity.id
_entity.type
_entity.pdbx_description
1 polymer ?
#
loop_
_entity_poly.entity_id
_entity_poly.type
_entity_poly.pdbx_seq_one_letter_code
_entity_poly.pdbx_strand_id
1 'polypeptide(L)'
;MSTHAHELPLAEVPEHLDDLAAAIAEGEVVYLTRNGRRLAAVVAPEVVEAVEAHVVPGDLSALDDLIGSAPGLAEATDLQSLRDEWER
;
A
#
# COMPACT_ATOMS: atom_id res chain seq x y z
N MET A 1 -6.76 -16.53 1.82
CA MET A 1 -6.52 -16.10 0.44
C MET A 1 -5.17 -15.41 0.45
N SER A 2 -4.17 -15.94 -0.26
CA SER A 2 -2.85 -15.31 -0.31
C SER A 2 -2.95 -14.06 -1.17
N THR A 3 -2.89 -12.88 -0.56
CA THR A 3 -2.78 -11.61 -1.27
C THR A 3 -1.45 -11.63 -2.03
N HIS A 4 -1.49 -11.91 -3.34
CA HIS A 4 -0.30 -11.89 -4.17
C HIS A 4 0.05 -10.42 -4.41
N ALA A 5 1.00 -9.91 -3.64
CA ALA A 5 1.58 -8.60 -3.87
C ALA A 5 2.39 -8.66 -5.18
N HIS A 6 1.83 -8.14 -6.27
CA HIS A 6 2.54 -8.03 -7.54
C HIS A 6 3.55 -6.88 -7.44
N GLU A 7 4.82 -7.17 -7.72
CA GLU A 7 5.89 -6.16 -7.74
C GLU A 7 6.31 -5.86 -9.18
N LEU A 8 6.36 -4.58 -9.54
CA LEU A 8 6.73 -4.12 -10.87
C LEU A 8 7.91 -3.12 -10.76
N PRO A 9 9.08 -3.43 -11.34
CA PRO A 9 10.17 -2.47 -11.41
C PRO A 9 9.73 -1.19 -12.11
N LEU A 10 10.04 -0.03 -11.52
CA LEU A 10 9.62 1.28 -12.03
C LEU A 10 10.09 1.52 -13.48
N ALA A 11 11.22 0.94 -13.86
CA ALA A 11 11.76 1.03 -15.21
C ALA A 11 10.93 0.26 -16.26
N GLU A 12 10.17 -0.75 -15.83
CA GLU A 12 9.39 -1.65 -16.69
C GLU A 12 7.93 -1.18 -16.85
N VAL A 13 7.49 -0.20 -16.03
CA VAL A 13 6.11 0.33 -16.06
C VAL A 13 5.63 0.72 -17.46
N PRO A 14 6.40 1.44 -18.31
CA PRO A 14 5.92 1.83 -19.63
C PRO A 14 5.56 0.65 -20.54
N GLU A 15 6.21 -0.49 -20.34
CA GLU A 15 6.00 -1.70 -21.14
C GLU A 15 4.82 -2.53 -20.65
N HIS A 16 4.38 -2.31 -19.41
CA HIS A 16 3.34 -3.08 -18.72
C HIS A 16 2.13 -2.24 -18.30
N LEU A 17 1.89 -1.09 -18.94
CA LEU A 17 0.77 -0.20 -18.57
C LEU A 17 -0.60 -0.89 -18.69
N ASP A 18 -0.80 -1.68 -19.74
CA ASP A 18 -2.08 -2.38 -19.96
C ASP A 18 -2.30 -3.48 -18.92
N ASP A 19 -1.26 -4.27 -18.62
CA ASP A 19 -1.30 -5.32 -17.59
C ASP A 19 -1.51 -4.71 -16.20
N LEU A 20 -0.83 -3.60 -15.91
CA LEU A 20 -1.01 -2.83 -14.67
C LEU A 20 -2.46 -2.37 -14.53
N ALA A 21 -3.04 -1.76 -15.58
CA ALA A 21 -4.42 -1.30 -15.54
C ALA A 21 -5.41 -2.45 -15.33
N ALA A 22 -5.19 -3.60 -15.96
CA ALA A 22 -6.01 -4.79 -15.77
C ALA A 22 -5.94 -5.32 -14.32
N ALA A 23 -4.73 -5.46 -13.77
CA ALA A 23 -4.53 -5.89 -12.39
C ALA A 23 -5.23 -4.97 -11.38
N ILE A 24 -5.12 -3.66 -11.57
CA ILE A 24 -5.82 -2.68 -10.71
C ILE A 24 -7.34 -2.79 -10.84
N ALA A 25 -7.87 -3.00 -12.05
CA ALA A 25 -9.30 -3.18 -12.27
C ALA A 25 -9.85 -4.48 -11.63
N GLU A 26 -9.01 -5.50 -11.47
CA GLU A 26 -9.32 -6.73 -10.74
C GLU A 26 -9.23 -6.58 -9.21
N GLY A 27 -8.85 -5.39 -8.74
CA GLY A 27 -8.71 -5.08 -7.31
C GLY A 27 -7.35 -5.51 -6.73
N GLU A 28 -6.36 -5.79 -7.57
CA GLU A 28 -5.02 -6.09 -7.12
C GLU A 28 -4.26 -4.84 -6.70
N VAL A 29 -3.23 -5.04 -5.87
CA VAL A 29 -2.29 -4.01 -5.47
C VAL A 29 -0.96 -4.29 -6.12
N VAL A 30 -0.46 -3.34 -6.92
CA VAL A 30 0.84 -3.46 -7.58
C VAL A 30 1.85 -2.51 -6.93
N TYR A 31 2.91 -3.08 -6.38
CA TYR A 31 4.01 -2.31 -5.78
C TYR A 31 5.04 -1.93 -6.83
N LEU A 32 5.29 -0.63 -6.98
CA LEU A 32 6.38 -0.13 -7.82
C LEU A 32 7.70 -0.24 -7.08
N THR A 33 8.69 -0.88 -7.67
CA THR A 33 9.98 -1.14 -7.03
C THR A 33 11.16 -0.48 -7.75
N ARG A 34 12.23 -0.20 -7.01
CA ARG A 34 13.52 0.21 -7.56
C ARG A 34 14.62 -0.41 -6.71
N ASN A 35 15.54 -1.13 -7.34
CA ASN A 35 16.63 -1.84 -6.64
C ASN A 35 16.12 -2.75 -5.50
N GLY A 36 15.00 -3.45 -5.72
CA GLY A 36 14.38 -4.33 -4.73
C GLY A 36 13.69 -3.62 -3.56
N ARG A 37 13.56 -2.28 -3.58
CA ARG A 37 12.81 -1.52 -2.57
C ARG A 37 11.47 -1.08 -3.14
N ARG A 38 10.39 -1.24 -2.39
CA ARG A 38 9.05 -0.72 -2.73
C ARG A 38 9.03 0.79 -2.52
N LEU A 39 8.61 1.53 -3.55
CA LEU A 39 8.56 3.00 -3.54
C LEU A 39 7.13 3.53 -3.48
N ALA A 40 6.20 2.84 -4.13
CA ALA A 40 4.79 3.22 -4.19
C ALA A 40 3.92 1.97 -4.39
N ALA A 41 2.63 2.11 -4.09
CA ALA A 41 1.61 1.15 -4.48
C ALA A 41 0.63 1.83 -5.46
N VAL A 42 0.29 1.13 -6.52
CA VAL A 42 -0.82 1.50 -7.41
C VAL A 42 -2.03 0.71 -6.93
N VAL A 43 -3.15 1.41 -6.74
CA VAL A 43 -4.41 0.85 -6.24
C VAL A 43 -5.58 1.47 -7.01
N ALA A 44 -6.73 0.80 -6.96
CA ALA A 44 -7.96 1.35 -7.51
C ALA A 44 -8.42 2.57 -6.68
N PRO A 45 -8.98 3.61 -7.32
CA PRO A 45 -9.38 4.84 -6.63
C PRO A 45 -10.41 4.59 -5.52
N GLU A 46 -11.28 3.59 -5.69
CA GLU A 46 -12.30 3.20 -4.71
C GLU A 46 -11.68 2.74 -3.38
N VAL A 47 -10.47 2.15 -3.43
CA VAL A 47 -9.72 1.75 -2.23
C VAL A 47 -9.22 2.99 -1.49
N VAL A 48 -8.75 4.01 -2.21
CA VAL A 48 -8.30 5.27 -1.62
C VAL A 48 -9.47 5.98 -0.94
N GLU A 49 -10.61 6.11 -1.64
CA GLU A 49 -11.82 6.71 -1.08
C GLU A 49 -12.32 5.96 0.17
N ALA A 50 -12.30 4.62 0.14
CA ALA A 50 -12.67 3.82 1.29
C ALA A 50 -11.74 4.06 2.49
N VAL A 51 -10.43 4.15 2.27
CA VAL A 51 -9.47 4.47 3.33
C VAL A 51 -9.68 5.88 3.85
N GLU A 52 -9.80 6.89 2.99
CA GLU A 52 -10.03 8.28 3.40
C GLU A 52 -11.34 8.47 4.15
N ALA A 53 -12.40 7.73 3.80
CA ALA A 53 -13.66 7.76 4.52
C ALA A 53 -13.56 7.19 5.95
N HIS A 54 -12.62 6.28 6.20
CA HIS A 54 -12.40 5.66 7.52
C HIS A 54 -11.27 6.31 8.31
N VAL A 55 -10.30 6.93 7.64
CA VAL A 55 -9.20 7.66 8.27
C VAL A 55 -9.65 9.10 8.51
N VAL A 56 -10.25 9.33 9.68
CA VAL A 56 -10.54 10.70 10.15
C VAL A 56 -9.19 11.41 10.36
N PRO A 57 -8.93 12.57 9.74
CA PRO A 57 -7.71 13.32 9.98
C PRO A 57 -7.60 13.66 11.47
N GLY A 58 -6.65 13.03 12.17
CA GLY A 58 -6.37 13.30 13.59
C GLY A 58 -6.82 12.23 14.59
N ASP A 59 -7.51 11.16 14.16
CA ASP A 59 -7.85 10.04 15.05
C ASP A 59 -7.13 8.75 14.65
N LEU A 60 -5.88 8.64 15.07
CA LEU A 60 -5.06 7.44 14.88
C LEU A 60 -5.50 6.25 15.76
N SER A 61 -6.45 6.46 16.69
CA SER A 61 -6.92 5.37 17.57
C SER A 61 -7.73 4.31 16.81
N ALA A 62 -8.46 4.73 15.77
CA ALA A 62 -9.14 3.82 14.86
C ALA A 62 -8.16 2.96 14.04
N LEU A 63 -6.95 3.45 13.80
CA LEU A 63 -5.89 2.69 13.13
C LEU A 63 -5.29 1.62 14.06
N ASP A 64 -5.14 1.92 15.36
CA ASP A 64 -4.71 0.95 16.37
C ASP A 64 -5.72 -0.21 16.52
N ASP A 65 -7.03 0.09 16.48
CA ASP A 65 -8.08 -0.93 16.49
C ASP A 65 -8.08 -1.81 15.22
N LEU A 66 -7.78 -1.21 14.06
CA LEU A 66 -7.66 -1.90 12.78
C LEU A 66 -6.43 -2.83 12.75
N ILE A 67 -5.28 -2.36 13.24
CA ILE A 67 -4.03 -3.12 13.37
C ILE A 67 -4.22 -4.28 14.37
N GLY A 68 -4.89 -4.03 15.49
CA GLY A 68 -5.25 -5.05 16.48
C GLY A 68 -6.19 -6.14 15.93
N SER A 69 -7.01 -5.79 14.94
CA SER A 69 -7.97 -6.70 14.30
C SER A 69 -7.41 -7.49 13.11
N ALA A 70 -6.20 -7.14 12.63
CA ALA A 70 -5.54 -7.76 11.49
C ALA A 70 -4.07 -8.12 11.82
N PRO A 71 -3.81 -9.29 12.44
CA PRO A 71 -2.50 -9.62 13.02
C PRO A 71 -1.33 -9.67 12.02
N GLY A 72 -1.60 -9.78 10.70
CA GLY A 72 -0.57 -9.75 9.66
C GLY A 72 -0.04 -8.35 9.31
N LEU A 73 -0.71 -7.27 9.73
CA LEU A 73 -0.24 -5.89 9.54
C LEU A 73 0.77 -5.47 10.62
N ALA A 74 0.71 -6.07 11.80
CA ALA A 74 1.63 -5.80 12.92
C ALA A 74 3.07 -6.28 12.64
N GLU A 75 3.27 -7.26 11.76
CA GLU A 75 4.60 -7.72 11.35
C GLU A 75 5.26 -6.83 10.28
N ALA A 76 4.48 -6.04 9.54
CA ALA A 76 4.96 -5.41 8.30
C ALA A 76 5.50 -3.99 8.45
N THR A 77 5.23 -3.28 9.56
CA THR A 77 5.58 -1.86 9.62
C THR A 77 5.89 -1.42 11.05
N ASP A 78 7.18 -1.26 11.35
CA ASP A 78 7.57 -0.37 12.45
C ASP A 78 7.34 1.07 12.00
N LEU A 79 6.10 1.54 12.12
CA LEU A 79 5.66 2.89 11.76
C LEU A 79 6.44 3.98 12.53
N GLN A 80 7.07 3.64 13.65
CA GLN A 80 7.93 4.57 14.39
C GLN A 80 9.21 4.89 13.63
N SER A 81 9.85 3.89 13.02
CA SER A 81 11.04 4.09 12.19
C SER A 81 10.78 5.01 10.98
N LEU A 82 9.59 4.95 10.37
CA LEU A 82 9.21 5.83 9.25
C LEU A 82 8.96 7.27 9.68
N ARG A 83 8.33 7.48 10.84
CA ARG A 83 8.10 8.81 11.41
C ARG A 83 9.42 9.50 11.77
N ASP A 84 10.32 8.76 12.42
CA ASP A 84 11.63 9.27 12.85
C ASP A 84 12.55 9.61 11.66
N GLU A 85 12.33 9.01 10.48
CA GLU A 85 13.04 9.35 9.24
C GLU A 85 12.52 10.65 8.60
N TRP A 86 11.22 10.93 8.69
CA TRP A 86 10.61 12.14 8.13
C TRP A 86 10.86 13.41 8.94
N GLU A 87 11.07 13.29 10.25
CA GLU A 87 11.33 14.41 11.14
C GLU A 87 12.82 14.81 11.19
N ARG A 88 13.70 14.10 10.49
CA ARG A 88 15.14 14.38 10.38
C ARG A 88 15.48 15.21 9.14
#